data_AF-A0A8C1UTP4-F1
#
_entry.id   AF-A0A8C1UTP4-F1
#
_cell.length_a   1.000
_cell.length_b   1.000
_cell.length_c   1.000
_cell.angle_alpha   90.00
_cell.angle_beta   90.00
_cell.angle_gamma   90.00
#
_symmetry.space_group_name_H-M   'P 1'
#
loop_
_entity.id
_entity.type
_entity.pdbx_description
1 polymer ?
#
loop_
_entity_poly.entity_id
_entity_poly.type
_entity_poly.pdbx_seq_one_letter_code
_entity_poly.pdbx_strand_id
1 'polypeptide(L)'
;MRPLVILLTLAITILISEHRGTATVVEDFNHIERCKESLYMGTPPRGFRDSRLKKICQHYADKPRYVTLYDSKNHIPVYSAYTFKKTEGDRRVDYPWMYEPQLAELDGNGNMMPFPTGYLHMKFEDSQAVLDDYSDVVLYERGHLNPDQHQSDPQDRAATYTLTNVVPEIREFNIGPWQIKRKLIEKNYIKKIYQRFHRNVKQHNCFHH
;
A
#
# COMPACT_ATOMS: atom_id res chain seq x y z
N MET A 1 -18.55 2.15 50.59
CA MET A 1 -19.12 2.49 49.27
C MET A 1 -18.10 2.99 48.23
N ARG A 2 -16.78 2.80 48.42
CA ARG A 2 -15.75 3.26 47.47
C ARG A 2 -14.93 2.18 46.73
N PRO A 3 -14.86 0.90 47.14
CA PRO A 3 -14.03 -0.07 46.42
C PRO A 3 -14.71 -0.59 45.13
N LEU A 4 -16.03 -0.69 45.12
CA LEU A 4 -16.79 -1.23 43.96
C LEU A 4 -16.70 -0.30 42.73
N VAL A 5 -16.70 1.02 42.94
CA VAL A 5 -16.60 2.03 41.87
C VAL A 5 -15.22 2.01 41.21
N ILE A 6 -14.16 1.81 42.01
CA ILE A 6 -12.77 1.73 41.52
C ILE A 6 -12.56 0.47 40.66
N LEU A 7 -13.12 -0.66 41.09
CA LEU A 7 -13.11 -1.91 40.32
C LEU A 7 -13.86 -1.80 38.99
N LEU A 8 -15.02 -1.12 38.98
CA LEU A 8 -15.79 -0.85 37.77
C LEU A 8 -15.03 0.06 36.78
N THR A 9 -14.33 1.10 37.25
CA THR A 9 -13.53 1.96 36.38
C THR A 9 -12.33 1.24 35.77
N LEU A 10 -11.66 0.36 36.54
CA LEU A 10 -10.53 -0.44 36.05
C LEU A 10 -10.96 -1.44 34.97
N ALA A 11 -12.12 -2.08 35.15
CA ALA A 11 -12.67 -2.99 34.15
C ALA A 11 -13.04 -2.27 32.83
N ILE A 12 -13.56 -1.04 32.91
CA ILE A 12 -13.90 -0.23 31.72
C ILE A 12 -12.63 0.21 30.98
N THR A 13 -11.54 0.56 31.68
CA THR A 13 -10.27 0.91 31.01
C THR A 13 -9.59 -0.28 30.34
N ILE A 14 -9.74 -1.50 30.86
CA ILE A 14 -9.22 -2.73 30.23
C ILE A 14 -10.00 -3.04 28.93
N LEU A 15 -11.28 -2.69 28.86
CA LEU A 15 -12.10 -2.85 27.64
C LEU A 15 -11.78 -1.82 26.54
N ILE A 16 -11.07 -0.72 26.83
CA ILE A 16 -10.69 0.31 25.84
C ILE A 16 -9.22 0.13 25.41
N SER A 17 -8.46 -0.75 26.07
CA SER A 17 -7.06 -1.06 25.72
C SER A 17 -6.91 -2.23 24.74
N GLU A 18 -7.92 -2.50 23.94
CA GLU A 18 -7.76 -3.32 22.73
C GLU A 18 -7.32 -2.43 21.56
N HIS A 19 -6.13 -1.83 21.66
CA HIS A 19 -5.30 -1.70 20.46
C HIS A 19 -4.78 -3.10 20.14
N ARG A 20 -5.68 -3.96 19.64
CA ARG A 20 -5.28 -5.19 18.96
C ARG A 20 -4.37 -4.71 17.85
N GLY A 21 -3.08 -5.07 17.90
CA GLY A 21 -2.22 -4.99 16.73
C GLY A 21 -2.94 -5.76 15.63
N THR A 22 -3.64 -5.04 14.76
CA THR A 22 -4.38 -5.64 13.66
C THR A 22 -3.33 -6.22 12.75
N ALA A 23 -3.27 -7.54 12.65
CA ALA A 23 -2.43 -8.23 11.68
C ALA A 23 -2.62 -7.54 10.32
N THR A 24 -1.53 -7.00 9.75
CA THR A 24 -1.57 -6.22 8.52
C THR A 24 -1.49 -7.10 7.28
N VAL A 25 -1.10 -8.37 7.45
CA VAL A 25 -1.56 -9.45 6.55
C VAL A 25 -2.96 -9.85 6.99
N VAL A 26 -3.93 -9.69 6.08
CA VAL A 26 -5.35 -9.81 6.40
C VAL A 26 -5.95 -11.02 5.69
N GLU A 27 -6.93 -11.67 6.31
CA GLU A 27 -7.63 -12.78 5.65
C GLU A 27 -8.46 -12.31 4.45
N ASP A 28 -9.06 -11.12 4.56
CA ASP A 28 -9.83 -10.48 3.50
C ASP A 28 -9.71 -8.95 3.61
N PHE A 29 -9.54 -8.27 2.47
CA PHE A 29 -9.56 -6.81 2.41
C PHE A 29 -10.93 -6.19 2.74
N ASN A 30 -12.03 -6.93 2.56
CA ASN A 30 -13.40 -6.45 2.77
C ASN A 30 -13.68 -6.01 4.22
N HIS A 31 -12.94 -6.57 5.18
CA HIS A 31 -13.19 -6.39 6.61
C HIS A 31 -12.22 -5.43 7.31
N ILE A 32 -11.35 -4.77 6.55
CA ILE A 32 -10.32 -3.88 7.09
C ILE A 32 -10.71 -2.43 6.77
N GLU A 33 -11.17 -1.75 7.81
CA GLU A 33 -11.54 -0.34 7.74
C GLU A 33 -10.35 0.50 7.23
N ARG A 34 -10.62 1.49 6.37
CA ARG A 34 -9.66 2.31 5.60
C ARG A 34 -8.83 1.60 4.52
N CYS A 35 -8.29 0.39 4.73
CA CYS A 35 -7.55 -0.30 3.65
C CYS A 35 -8.47 -0.73 2.49
N LYS A 36 -9.72 -1.09 2.77
CA LYS A 36 -10.70 -1.35 1.71
C LYS A 36 -10.99 -0.13 0.83
N GLU A 37 -10.76 1.10 1.32
CA GLU A 37 -11.00 2.33 0.53
C GLU A 37 -10.04 2.46 -0.65
N SER A 38 -8.89 1.77 -0.58
CA SER A 38 -7.94 1.69 -1.68
C SER A 38 -8.43 0.79 -2.84
N LEU A 39 -9.43 -0.04 -2.60
CA LEU A 39 -10.06 -0.89 -3.62
C LEU A 39 -11.18 -0.15 -4.35
N TYR A 40 -11.33 -0.44 -5.65
CA TYR A 40 -12.44 0.10 -6.43
C TYR A 40 -13.78 -0.36 -5.84
N MET A 41 -14.59 0.60 -5.39
CA MET A 41 -15.88 0.34 -4.70
C MET A 41 -15.72 -0.60 -3.50
N GLY A 42 -14.56 -0.60 -2.85
CA GLY A 42 -14.27 -1.49 -1.71
C GLY A 42 -14.21 -2.97 -2.06
N THR A 43 -14.14 -3.34 -3.35
CA THR A 43 -14.25 -4.73 -3.80
C THR A 43 -12.92 -5.25 -4.34
N PRO A 44 -12.35 -6.34 -3.78
CA PRO A 44 -11.14 -6.94 -4.30
C PRO A 44 -11.38 -7.64 -5.66
N PRO A 45 -10.38 -7.66 -6.57
CA PRO A 45 -10.45 -8.43 -7.79
C PRO A 45 -10.72 -9.92 -7.53
N ARG A 46 -11.57 -10.53 -8.36
CA ARG A 46 -11.88 -11.97 -8.29
C ARG A 46 -10.84 -12.79 -9.05
N GLY A 47 -10.68 -14.06 -8.66
CA GLY A 47 -9.85 -15.04 -9.38
C GLY A 47 -8.57 -15.44 -8.64
N PHE A 48 -8.15 -14.67 -7.63
CA PHE A 48 -6.99 -14.99 -6.80
C PHE A 48 -7.43 -15.82 -5.56
N ARG A 49 -7.34 -17.15 -5.67
CA ARG A 49 -7.78 -18.09 -4.62
C ARG A 49 -6.64 -18.87 -3.97
N ASP A 50 -5.40 -18.63 -4.40
CA ASP A 50 -4.25 -19.33 -3.85
C ASP A 50 -3.98 -18.85 -2.42
N SER A 51 -4.02 -19.78 -1.46
CA SER A 51 -3.83 -19.52 -0.03
C SER A 51 -2.41 -19.09 0.32
N ARG A 52 -1.45 -19.24 -0.60
CA ARG A 52 -0.09 -18.74 -0.45
C ARG A 52 -0.01 -17.22 -0.59
N LEU A 53 -0.95 -16.61 -1.30
CA LEU A 53 -0.96 -15.18 -1.53
C LEU A 53 -1.30 -14.43 -0.23
N LYS A 54 -0.45 -13.48 0.12
CA LYS A 54 -0.59 -12.63 1.30
C LYS A 54 -1.33 -11.36 0.89
N LYS A 55 -2.44 -11.09 1.57
CA LYS A 55 -3.19 -9.83 1.39
C LYS A 55 -2.63 -8.83 2.38
N ILE A 56 -1.84 -7.87 1.92
CA ILE A 56 -1.15 -6.91 2.76
C ILE A 56 -1.93 -5.59 2.74
N CYS A 57 -2.38 -5.16 3.92
CA CYS A 57 -2.81 -3.80 4.17
C CYS A 57 -1.58 -2.98 4.56
N GLN A 58 -1.10 -2.17 3.63
CA GLN A 58 0.18 -1.46 3.73
C GLN A 58 0.04 -0.31 4.72
N HIS A 59 0.82 -0.35 5.80
CA HIS A 59 0.83 0.68 6.84
C HIS A 59 2.15 1.41 6.89
N TYR A 60 2.08 2.74 7.00
CA TYR A 60 3.23 3.59 7.22
C TYR A 60 2.88 4.73 8.15
N ALA A 61 3.71 4.93 9.17
CA ALA A 61 3.45 5.87 10.27
C ALA A 61 2.07 5.64 10.92
N ASP A 62 1.78 4.38 11.25
CA ASP A 62 0.56 3.88 11.90
C ASP A 62 -0.74 4.18 11.15
N LYS A 63 -0.63 4.42 9.84
CA LYS A 63 -1.77 4.72 8.98
C LYS A 63 -1.84 3.75 7.81
N PRO A 64 -3.03 3.20 7.50
CA PRO A 64 -3.23 2.42 6.28
C PRO A 64 -3.10 3.34 5.07
N ARG A 65 -2.38 2.86 4.04
CA ARG A 65 -2.02 3.64 2.85
C ARG A 65 -2.63 3.08 1.57
N TYR A 66 -2.41 1.79 1.33
CA TYR A 66 -2.91 1.06 0.16
C TYR A 66 -2.93 -0.45 0.45
N VAL A 67 -3.37 -1.25 -0.53
CA VAL A 67 -3.33 -2.70 -0.41
C VAL A 67 -2.48 -3.33 -1.49
N THR A 68 -1.85 -4.44 -1.15
CA THR A 68 -1.05 -5.28 -2.05
C THR A 68 -1.45 -6.73 -1.88
N LEU A 69 -1.70 -7.43 -2.98
CA LEU A 69 -1.71 -8.89 -2.98
C LEU A 69 -0.32 -9.39 -3.37
N TYR A 70 0.32 -10.16 -2.49
CA TYR A 70 1.73 -10.52 -2.59
C TYR A 70 1.94 -12.03 -2.66
N ASP A 71 2.81 -12.51 -3.54
CA ASP A 71 3.24 -13.91 -3.58
C ASP A 71 4.58 -14.05 -2.85
N SER A 72 4.52 -14.51 -1.59
CA SER A 72 5.70 -14.69 -0.75
C SER A 72 6.62 -15.81 -1.21
N LYS A 73 6.21 -16.67 -2.16
CA LYS A 73 7.11 -17.70 -2.72
C LYS A 73 7.95 -17.15 -3.85
N ASN A 74 7.35 -16.29 -4.67
CA ASN A 74 8.00 -15.69 -5.84
C ASN A 74 8.54 -14.28 -5.55
N HIS A 75 8.39 -13.82 -4.30
CA HIS A 75 8.76 -12.50 -3.80
C HIS A 75 8.20 -11.33 -4.63
N ILE A 76 7.07 -11.52 -5.29
CA ILE A 76 6.53 -10.56 -6.24
C ILE A 76 5.10 -10.15 -5.88
N PRO A 77 4.75 -8.85 -5.97
CA PRO A 77 3.36 -8.46 -5.88
C PRO A 77 2.59 -8.86 -7.13
N VAL A 78 1.42 -9.45 -6.91
CA VAL A 78 0.46 -9.81 -7.95
C VAL A 78 -0.34 -8.58 -8.39
N TYR A 79 -0.78 -7.76 -7.44
CA TYR A 79 -1.36 -6.44 -7.72
C TYR A 79 -1.23 -5.50 -6.52
N SER A 80 -1.30 -4.19 -6.79
CA SER A 80 -1.56 -3.16 -5.79
C SER A 80 -2.83 -2.40 -6.14
N ALA A 81 -3.60 -1.99 -5.14
CA ALA A 81 -4.76 -1.13 -5.32
C ALA A 81 -4.66 0.09 -4.40
N TYR A 82 -4.88 1.27 -4.97
CA TYR A 82 -4.66 2.56 -4.34
C TYR A 82 -5.59 3.61 -4.97
N THR A 83 -5.81 4.69 -4.23
CA THR A 83 -6.50 5.87 -4.76
C THR A 83 -5.50 6.78 -5.45
N PHE A 84 -5.77 7.13 -6.70
CA PHE A 84 -4.99 8.13 -7.42
C PHE A 84 -5.20 9.52 -6.81
N LYS A 85 -4.11 10.15 -6.35
CA LYS A 85 -4.06 11.51 -5.84
C LYS A 85 -3.12 12.31 -6.75
N LYS A 86 -3.60 13.43 -7.30
CA LYS A 86 -2.76 14.25 -8.19
C LYS A 86 -1.63 14.88 -7.37
N THR A 87 -0.38 14.58 -7.70
CA THR A 87 0.77 15.27 -7.12
C THR A 87 0.88 16.69 -7.69
N GLU A 88 0.96 17.70 -6.83
CA GLU A 88 1.32 19.06 -7.22
C GLU A 88 2.85 19.21 -7.10
N GLY A 89 3.54 19.09 -8.24
CA GLY A 89 4.98 19.30 -8.34
C GLY A 89 5.80 18.03 -8.59
N ASP A 90 6.88 18.20 -9.35
CA ASP A 90 7.72 17.13 -9.89
C ASP A 90 9.01 16.99 -9.06
N ARG A 91 8.87 16.80 -7.74
CA ARG A 91 10.02 16.49 -6.88
C ARG A 91 9.98 15.02 -6.54
N ARG A 92 10.78 14.21 -7.24
CA ARG A 92 11.19 12.89 -6.71
C ARG A 92 11.80 13.13 -5.34
N VAL A 93 11.25 12.49 -4.33
CA VAL A 93 11.81 12.50 -2.97
C VAL A 93 12.54 11.19 -2.81
N ASP A 94 13.78 11.27 -2.31
CA ASP A 94 14.58 10.09 -2.02
C ASP A 94 14.13 9.52 -0.68
N TYR A 95 13.34 8.44 -0.73
CA TYR A 95 12.89 7.70 0.45
C TYR A 95 13.68 6.39 0.56
N PRO A 96 14.02 5.95 1.78
CA PRO A 96 14.66 4.66 1.96
C PRO A 96 13.71 3.53 1.54
N TRP A 97 14.28 2.46 0.99
CA TRP A 97 13.53 1.23 0.74
C TRP A 97 13.15 0.55 2.05
N MET A 98 11.93 0.02 2.09
CA MET A 98 11.33 -0.55 3.29
C MET A 98 10.93 -2.02 3.08
N TYR A 99 10.94 -2.77 4.17
CA TYR A 99 10.42 -4.13 4.27
C TYR A 99 9.12 -4.16 5.09
N GLU A 100 8.40 -5.28 4.99
CA GLU A 100 7.18 -5.56 5.75
C GLU A 100 7.51 -6.48 6.94
N PRO A 101 7.61 -5.99 8.18
CA PRO A 101 7.96 -6.80 9.34
C PRO A 101 6.99 -7.97 9.55
N GLN A 102 5.70 -7.75 9.31
CA GLN A 102 4.62 -8.73 9.43
C GLN A 102 4.75 -9.94 8.48
N LEU A 103 5.63 -9.89 7.48
CA LEU A 103 5.92 -11.04 6.61
C LEU A 103 7.02 -11.93 7.19
N ALA A 104 7.97 -11.36 7.95
CA ALA A 104 9.14 -12.06 8.45
C ALA A 104 9.05 -12.42 9.94
N GLU A 105 8.25 -11.68 10.72
CA GLU A 105 8.15 -11.78 12.17
C GLU A 105 6.70 -12.02 12.59
N LEU A 106 6.47 -13.00 13.48
CA LEU A 106 5.13 -13.33 13.99
C LEU A 106 4.50 -12.18 14.80
N ASP A 107 5.35 -11.38 15.45
CA ASP A 107 5.01 -10.21 16.27
C ASP A 107 5.37 -8.88 15.59
N GLY A 108 5.60 -8.91 14.27
CA GLY A 108 5.85 -7.69 13.48
C GLY A 108 4.75 -6.65 13.68
N ASN A 109 5.13 -5.40 13.94
CA ASN A 109 4.21 -4.30 14.29
C ASN A 109 3.25 -3.88 13.16
N GLY A 110 3.38 -4.48 11.98
CA GLY A 110 2.56 -4.26 10.80
C GLY A 110 2.84 -2.98 10.02
N ASN A 111 3.71 -2.11 10.52
CA ASN A 111 4.17 -0.92 9.81
C ASN A 111 5.43 -1.25 9.02
N MET A 112 5.47 -0.82 7.75
CA MET A 112 6.68 -0.95 6.95
C MET A 112 7.84 -0.16 7.57
N MET A 113 9.05 -0.73 7.52
CA MET A 113 10.24 -0.17 8.15
C MET A 113 11.41 -0.11 7.16
N PRO A 114 12.30 0.89 7.24
CA PRO A 114 13.51 0.93 6.42
C PRO A 114 14.35 -0.32 6.62
N PHE A 115 14.95 -0.84 5.54
CA PHE A 115 15.96 -1.89 5.67
C PHE A 115 17.11 -1.39 6.56
N PRO A 116 17.54 -2.17 7.57
CA PRO A 116 18.61 -1.79 8.47
C PRO A 116 19.95 -1.71 7.72
N THR A 117 20.80 -0.80 8.17
CA THR A 117 22.15 -0.65 7.63
C THR A 117 23.10 -1.66 8.30
N GLY A 118 23.38 -2.78 7.62
CA GLY A 118 24.38 -3.77 8.04
C GLY A 118 24.02 -5.22 7.70
N TYR A 119 25.00 -6.11 7.77
CA TYR A 119 24.81 -7.58 7.65
C TYR A 119 24.16 -8.12 8.92
N LEU A 120 22.89 -7.80 9.16
CA LEU A 120 22.06 -8.73 9.91
C LEU A 120 21.64 -9.79 8.90
N HIS A 121 22.02 -11.05 9.13
CA HIS A 121 21.42 -12.15 8.40
C HIS A 121 19.93 -12.11 8.71
N MET A 122 19.18 -11.67 7.72
CA MET A 122 17.90 -11.04 7.90
C MET A 122 16.89 -12.11 7.48
N LYS A 123 16.01 -12.58 8.40
CA LYS A 123 14.97 -13.63 8.16
C LYS A 123 13.94 -13.29 7.06
N PHE A 124 14.14 -12.19 6.35
CA PHE A 124 13.24 -11.61 5.37
C PHE A 124 13.35 -12.37 4.04
N GLU A 125 14.54 -12.87 3.70
CA GLU A 125 14.82 -13.63 2.47
C GLU A 125 13.89 -14.84 2.27
N ASP A 126 13.34 -15.41 3.34
CA ASP A 126 12.42 -16.55 3.23
C ASP A 126 10.95 -16.14 2.97
N SER A 127 10.63 -14.86 3.12
CA SER A 127 9.25 -14.37 3.22
C SER A 127 8.92 -13.23 2.24
N GLN A 128 9.92 -12.48 1.81
CA GLN A 128 9.77 -11.31 0.95
C GLN A 128 11.06 -10.98 0.21
N ALA A 129 10.93 -10.14 -0.81
CA ALA A 129 12.08 -9.63 -1.55
C ALA A 129 13.00 -8.80 -0.64
N VAL A 130 14.30 -8.90 -0.91
CA VAL A 130 15.35 -8.06 -0.32
C VAL A 130 16.02 -7.18 -1.39
N LEU A 131 16.83 -6.22 -0.96
CA LEU A 131 17.50 -5.30 -1.88
C LEU A 131 18.42 -6.03 -2.88
N ASP A 132 19.03 -7.13 -2.44
CA ASP A 132 19.93 -7.95 -3.25
C ASP A 132 19.21 -8.66 -4.41
N ASP A 133 17.91 -8.96 -4.28
CA ASP A 133 17.09 -9.51 -5.38
C ASP A 133 16.98 -8.54 -6.57
N TYR A 134 17.22 -7.24 -6.33
CA TYR A 134 17.19 -6.18 -7.33
C TYR A 134 18.58 -5.55 -7.55
N SER A 135 19.65 -6.30 -7.30
CA SER A 135 21.03 -5.82 -7.45
C SER A 135 21.52 -5.79 -8.91
N ASP A 136 20.94 -6.60 -9.81
CA ASP A 136 21.21 -6.55 -11.26
C ASP A 136 20.50 -5.36 -11.92
N VAL A 137 21.03 -4.19 -11.59
CA VAL A 137 20.59 -2.90 -12.11
C VAL A 137 21.08 -2.66 -13.53
N VAL A 138 21.65 -3.64 -14.25
CA VAL A 138 22.00 -3.44 -15.67
C VAL A 138 20.76 -3.69 -16.54
N LEU A 139 20.03 -4.76 -16.24
CA LEU A 139 18.88 -5.22 -17.02
C LEU A 139 17.53 -4.74 -16.48
N TYR A 140 17.41 -4.62 -15.15
CA TYR A 140 16.13 -4.39 -14.50
C TYR A 140 16.05 -3.06 -13.75
N GLU A 141 14.84 -2.52 -13.70
CA GLU A 141 14.43 -1.44 -12.83
C GLU A 141 13.36 -1.89 -11.85
N ARG A 142 13.23 -1.15 -10.75
CA ARG A 142 12.19 -1.35 -9.74
C ARG A 142 10.90 -0.66 -10.19
N GLY A 143 10.06 -1.40 -10.91
CA GLY A 143 8.77 -0.94 -11.41
C GLY A 143 7.71 -0.91 -10.31
N HIS A 144 7.28 0.28 -9.89
CA HIS A 144 6.26 0.44 -8.86
C HIS A 144 4.86 0.09 -9.39
N LEU A 145 4.10 -0.73 -8.66
CA LEU A 145 2.67 -0.98 -8.95
C LEU A 145 1.78 0.18 -8.47
N ASN A 146 2.06 0.73 -7.28
CA ASN A 146 1.57 2.02 -6.80
C ASN A 146 2.68 3.07 -6.96
N PRO A 147 2.65 3.92 -8.00
CA PRO A 147 3.68 4.93 -8.24
C PRO A 147 3.60 6.08 -7.24
N ASP A 148 4.75 6.59 -6.80
CA ASP A 148 4.85 7.76 -5.91
C ASP A 148 4.20 9.02 -6.55
N GLN A 149 4.27 9.16 -7.87
CA GLN A 149 3.64 10.23 -8.65
C GLN A 149 2.10 10.20 -8.64
N HIS A 150 1.50 9.14 -8.11
CA HIS A 150 0.06 9.04 -7.90
C HIS A 150 -0.33 9.37 -6.46
N GLN A 151 0.61 9.85 -5.64
CA GLN A 151 0.40 10.20 -4.24
C GLN A 151 0.77 11.67 -4.01
N SER A 152 -0.08 12.40 -3.28
CA SER A 152 0.10 13.84 -3.02
C SER A 152 0.78 14.13 -1.69
N ASP A 153 0.54 13.31 -0.67
CA ASP A 153 1.11 13.48 0.67
C ASP A 153 2.51 12.83 0.76
N PRO A 154 3.50 13.48 1.38
CA PRO A 154 4.84 12.91 1.52
C PRO A 154 4.88 11.53 2.16
N GLN A 155 4.03 11.26 3.15
CA GLN A 155 3.99 9.96 3.84
C GLN A 155 3.32 8.90 2.95
N ASP A 156 2.31 9.28 2.16
CA ASP A 156 1.73 8.37 1.15
C ASP A 156 2.75 8.02 0.05
N ARG A 157 3.58 8.99 -0.34
CA ARG A 157 4.69 8.78 -1.27
C ARG A 157 5.76 7.88 -0.69
N ALA A 158 6.19 8.13 0.54
CA ALA A 158 7.15 7.28 1.24
C ALA A 158 6.66 5.83 1.29
N ALA A 159 5.37 5.62 1.57
CA ALA A 159 4.78 4.30 1.67
C ALA A 159 4.84 3.47 0.36
N THR A 160 5.11 4.09 -0.79
CA THR A 160 5.26 3.33 -2.05
C THR A 160 6.61 2.64 -2.19
N TYR A 161 7.60 2.98 -1.35
CA TYR A 161 8.98 2.50 -1.41
C TYR A 161 9.17 1.19 -0.64
N THR A 162 8.28 0.23 -0.86
CA THR A 162 8.39 -1.14 -0.33
C THR A 162 8.68 -2.11 -1.47
N LEU A 163 9.46 -3.16 -1.21
CA LEU A 163 9.69 -4.19 -2.24
C LEU A 163 8.44 -5.05 -2.51
N THR A 164 7.50 -5.07 -1.57
CA THR A 164 6.15 -5.63 -1.78
C THR A 164 5.29 -4.81 -2.73
N ASN A 165 5.74 -3.64 -3.19
CA ASN A 165 5.04 -2.82 -4.19
C ASN A 165 5.81 -2.74 -5.53
N VAL A 166 6.86 -3.54 -5.71
CA VAL A 166 7.76 -3.47 -6.85
C VAL A 166 7.79 -4.78 -7.64
N VAL A 167 7.84 -4.66 -8.97
CA VAL A 167 8.15 -5.76 -9.89
C VAL A 167 9.45 -5.46 -10.64
N PRO A 168 10.25 -6.48 -11.01
CA PRO A 168 11.38 -6.29 -11.89
C PRO A 168 10.86 -5.89 -13.28
N GLU A 169 11.29 -4.75 -13.77
CA GLU A 169 10.88 -4.22 -15.06
C GLU A 169 12.09 -4.13 -15.99
N ILE A 170 12.00 -4.74 -17.18
CA ILE A 170 13.07 -4.67 -18.18
C ILE A 170 13.19 -3.23 -18.66
N ARG A 171 14.39 -2.66 -18.59
CA ARG A 171 14.65 -1.24 -18.91
C ARG A 171 14.17 -0.82 -20.29
N GLU A 172 14.45 -1.63 -21.30
CA GLU A 172 14.06 -1.34 -22.69
C GLU A 172 12.55 -1.31 -22.84
N PHE A 173 11.83 -2.15 -22.09
CA PHE A 173 10.37 -2.16 -22.09
C PHE A 173 9.79 -0.93 -21.37
N ASN A 174 10.40 -0.53 -20.24
CA ASN A 174 9.98 0.63 -19.47
C ASN A 174 10.09 1.92 -20.29
N ILE A 175 11.24 2.16 -20.95
CA ILE A 175 11.52 3.38 -21.72
C ILE A 175 10.63 3.49 -22.98
N GLY A 176 10.15 2.37 -23.50
CA GLY A 176 9.37 2.32 -24.74
C GLY A 176 7.86 2.17 -24.52
N PRO A 177 7.25 1.02 -24.91
CA PRO A 177 5.79 0.85 -24.95
C PRO A 177 5.09 1.06 -23.60
N TRP A 178 5.74 0.69 -22.49
CA TRP A 178 5.12 0.76 -21.18
C TRP A 178 4.94 2.18 -20.67
N GLN A 179 5.96 3.04 -20.81
CA GLN A 179 5.82 4.46 -20.46
C GLN A 179 4.71 5.14 -21.26
N ILE A 180 4.56 4.80 -22.54
CA ILE A 180 3.47 5.31 -23.39
C ILE A 180 2.11 4.85 -22.83
N LYS A 181 1.99 3.56 -22.52
CA LYS A 181 0.75 2.99 -21.96
C LYS A 181 0.39 3.63 -20.62
N ARG A 182 1.36 3.82 -19.72
CA ARG A 182 1.19 4.48 -18.42
C ARG A 182 0.68 5.91 -18.57
N LYS A 183 1.33 6.73 -19.40
CA LYS A 183 0.90 8.12 -19.69
C LYS A 183 -0.52 8.17 -20.26
N LEU A 184 -0.89 7.22 -21.12
CA LEU A 184 -2.25 7.12 -21.65
C LEU A 184 -3.28 6.77 -20.57
N ILE A 185 -2.93 5.84 -19.69
CA ILE A 185 -3.78 5.45 -18.55
C ILE A 185 -3.98 6.66 -17.64
N GLU A 186 -2.91 7.33 -17.22
CA GLU A 186 -2.94 8.54 -16.39
C GLU A 186 -3.83 9.63 -17.02
N LYS A 187 -3.59 9.97 -18.31
CA LYS A 187 -4.40 10.96 -19.04
C LYS A 187 -5.87 10.59 -19.09
N ASN A 188 -6.19 9.32 -19.32
CA ASN A 188 -7.58 8.84 -19.37
C ASN A 188 -8.25 8.89 -17.99
N TYR A 189 -7.53 8.55 -16.92
CA TYR A 189 -8.03 8.68 -15.55
C TYR A 189 -8.32 10.14 -15.20
N ILE A 190 -7.38 11.05 -15.44
CA ILE A 190 -7.55 12.48 -15.21
C ILE A 190 -8.75 13.01 -16.00
N LYS A 191 -8.88 12.63 -17.29
CA LYS A 191 -10.03 13.02 -18.12
C LYS A 191 -11.35 12.52 -17.54
N LYS A 192 -11.42 11.26 -17.07
CA LYS A 192 -12.63 10.71 -16.43
C LYS A 192 -12.99 11.45 -15.14
N ILE A 193 -12.00 11.76 -14.31
CA ILE A 193 -12.20 12.54 -13.07
C ILE A 193 -12.77 13.93 -13.41
N TYR A 194 -12.16 14.62 -14.37
CA TYR A 194 -12.61 15.93 -14.83
C TYR A 194 -14.05 15.91 -15.37
N GLN A 195 -14.37 14.91 -16.21
CA GLN A 195 -15.73 14.73 -16.73
C GLN A 195 -16.76 14.43 -15.63
N ARG A 196 -16.37 13.72 -14.56
CA ARG A 196 -17.26 13.43 -13.43
C ARG A 196 -17.48 14.68 -12.59
N PHE A 197 -16.43 15.45 -12.33
CA PHE A 197 -16.53 16.74 -11.63
C PHE A 197 -17.48 17.71 -12.37
N HIS A 198 -17.29 17.90 -13.68
CA HIS A 198 -18.16 18.76 -14.50
C HIS A 198 -19.63 18.31 -14.53
N ARG A 199 -19.88 17.00 -14.59
CA ARG A 199 -21.25 16.47 -14.49
C ARG A 199 -21.89 16.78 -13.15
N ASN A 200 -21.17 16.59 -12.05
CA ASN A 200 -21.68 16.88 -10.71
C ASN A 200 -21.95 18.37 -10.49
N VAL A 201 -21.07 19.27 -10.98
CA VAL A 201 -21.27 20.73 -10.91
C VAL A 201 -22.48 21.16 -11.72
N LYS A 202 -22.64 20.65 -12.96
CA LYS A 202 -23.86 20.92 -13.75
C LYS A 202 -25.12 20.45 -13.04
N GLN A 203 -25.07 19.27 -12.42
CA GLN A 203 -26.22 18.74 -11.69
C GLN A 203 -26.57 19.59 -10.45
N HIS A 204 -25.58 20.09 -9.71
CA HIS A 204 -25.82 21.01 -8.57
C HIS A 204 -26.39 22.36 -9.04
N ASN A 205 -25.92 22.90 -10.18
CA ASN A 205 -26.47 24.14 -10.74
C ASN A 205 -27.87 23.98 -11.34
N CYS A 206 -28.32 22.75 -11.64
CA CYS A 206 -29.71 22.48 -12.04
C CYS A 206 -30.70 22.43 -10.88
N PHE A 207 -30.25 22.40 -9.61
CA PHE A 207 -31.12 22.43 -8.43
C PHE A 207 -31.33 23.84 -7.85
N HIS A 208 -30.77 24.87 -8.48
CA HIS A 208 -30.86 26.27 -8.05
C HIS A 208 -31.74 27.16 -8.96
N HIS A 209 -32.62 26.56 -9.77
CA HIS A 209 -33.59 27.28 -10.61
C HIS A 209 -35.03 26.89 -10.29
#